data_AF-A0A1M7Q776-F1
#
_entry.id   AF-A0A1M7Q776-F1
#
_cell.length_a   1.000
_cell.length_b   1.000
_cell.length_c   1.000
_cell.angle_alpha   90.00
_cell.angle_beta   90.00
_cell.angle_gamma   90.00
#
_symmetry.space_group_name_H-M   'P 1'
#
loop_
_entity.id
_entity.type
_entity.pdbx_description
1 polymer ?
#
loop_
_entity_poly.entity_id
_entity_poly.type
_entity_poly.pdbx_seq_one_letter_code
_entity_poly.pdbx_strand_id
1 'polypeptide(L)'
;RLWSNAWAEFVPFLRFDAEIRRVICTTNAIESVNARIRKAVRARGHFPNEAAALKCVYMAVMGLDPTGQGCKRWTMRWKPALQAFDIAFDGRLSIGRR
;
A
#
# COMPACT_ATOMS: atom_id res chain seq x y z
N ARG A 1 22.08 -0.66 -14.79
CA ARG A 1 21.49 -1.95 -15.25
C ARG A 1 20.11 -2.22 -14.64
N LEU A 2 19.86 -1.98 -13.34
CA LEU A 2 18.54 -2.17 -12.71
C LEU A 2 17.37 -1.56 -13.49
N TRP A 3 17.42 -0.25 -13.78
CA TRP A 3 16.35 0.44 -14.53
C TRP A 3 16.17 -0.10 -15.95
N SER A 4 17.26 -0.35 -16.67
CA SER A 4 17.21 -0.93 -18.02
C SER A 4 16.53 -2.30 -18.03
N ASN A 5 16.77 -3.11 -16.99
CA ASN A 5 16.19 -4.45 -16.86
C ASN A 5 14.69 -4.40 -16.48
N ALA A 6 14.31 -3.49 -15.58
CA ALA A 6 12.93 -3.33 -15.11
C ALA A 6 12.08 -2.42 -16.01
N TRP A 7 12.65 -1.81 -17.05
CA TRP A 7 11.98 -0.80 -17.85
C TRP A 7 10.68 -1.30 -18.47
N ALA A 8 10.69 -2.53 -18.99
CA ALA A 8 9.50 -3.16 -19.58
C ALA A 8 8.34 -3.32 -18.58
N GLU A 9 8.65 -3.56 -17.30
CA GLU A 9 7.66 -3.68 -16.22
C GLU A 9 7.17 -2.30 -15.75
N PHE A 10 8.03 -1.28 -15.85
CA PHE A 10 7.69 0.09 -15.45
C PHE A 10 6.86 0.84 -16.51
N VAL A 11 7.07 0.60 -17.80
CA VAL A 11 6.35 1.32 -18.88
C VAL A 11 4.82 1.27 -18.74
N PRO A 12 4.17 0.14 -18.40
CA PRO A 12 2.73 0.08 -18.16
C PRO A 12 2.24 1.08 -17.10
N PHE A 13 3.05 1.34 -16.07
CA PHE A 13 2.71 2.30 -15.02
C PHE A 13 2.56 3.74 -15.57
N LEU A 14 3.32 4.12 -16.60
CA LEU A 14 3.24 5.44 -17.21
C LEU A 14 1.94 5.67 -17.98
N ARG A 15 1.20 4.61 -18.34
CA ARG A 15 -0.10 4.71 -19.03
C ARG A 15 -1.24 5.16 -18.11
N PHE A 16 -1.07 5.06 -16.80
CA PHE A 16 -2.07 5.50 -15.84
C PHE A 16 -2.17 7.02 -15.77
N ASP A 17 -3.37 7.51 -15.45
CA ASP A 17 -3.62 8.92 -15.19
C ASP A 17 -2.73 9.47 -14.05
N ALA A 18 -2.43 10.76 -14.09
CA ALA A 18 -1.59 11.42 -13.08
C ALA A 18 -2.12 11.23 -11.66
N GLU A 19 -3.43 11.19 -11.45
CA GLU A 19 -4.04 10.98 -10.13
C GLU A 19 -3.80 9.55 -9.62
N ILE A 20 -3.85 8.54 -10.50
CA ILE A 20 -3.51 7.15 -10.17
C ILE A 20 -2.02 7.02 -9.84
N ARG A 21 -1.15 7.58 -10.70
CA ARG A 21 0.30 7.54 -10.50
C ARG A 21 0.71 8.21 -9.20
N ARG A 22 0.06 9.32 -8.83
CA ARG A 22 0.34 10.04 -7.58
C ARG A 22 0.10 9.15 -6.36
N VAL A 23 -1.00 8.39 -6.33
CA VAL A 23 -1.31 7.48 -5.21
C VAL A 23 -0.28 6.35 -5.12
N ILE A 24 0.06 5.71 -6.25
CA ILE A 24 0.99 4.58 -6.30
C ILE A 24 2.43 5.00 -5.94
N CYS A 25 2.89 6.13 -6.47
CA CYS A 25 4.24 6.63 -6.19
C CYS A 25 4.39 7.29 -4.81
N THR A 26 3.38 7.23 -3.94
CA THR A 26 3.57 7.67 -2.57
C THR A 26 4.43 6.68 -1.79
N THR A 27 5.69 7.03 -1.56
CA THR A 27 6.64 6.21 -0.80
C THR A 27 6.15 5.94 0.63
N ASN A 28 5.38 6.87 1.21
CA ASN A 28 4.94 6.82 2.60
C ASN A 28 4.02 5.64 2.93
N ALA A 29 3.21 5.15 1.98
CA ALA A 29 2.23 4.10 2.27
C ALA A 29 2.92 2.79 2.68
N ILE A 30 3.85 2.30 1.85
CA ILE A 30 4.58 1.05 2.10
C ILE A 30 5.70 1.28 3.12
N GLU A 31 6.43 2.39 3.04
CA GLU A 31 7.56 2.62 3.96
C GLU A 31 7.12 2.85 5.40
N SER A 32 5.96 3.47 5.65
CA SER A 32 5.46 3.64 7.02
C SER A 32 5.14 2.29 7.69
N VAL A 33 4.61 1.33 6.94
CA VAL A 33 4.36 -0.05 7.38
C VAL A 33 5.70 -0.76 7.62
N ASN A 34 6.60 -0.72 6.65
CA ASN A 34 7.92 -1.34 6.75
C ASN A 34 8.72 -0.78 7.94
N ALA A 35 8.67 0.53 8.18
CA ALA A 35 9.35 1.16 9.31
C ALA A 35 8.85 0.63 10.65
N ARG A 36 7.53 0.42 10.80
CA ARG A 36 6.94 -0.14 12.02
C ARG A 36 7.26 -1.61 12.20
N ILE A 37 7.22 -2.41 11.15
CA ILE A 37 7.64 -3.82 11.18
C ILE A 37 9.12 -3.90 11.58
N ARG A 38 10.00 -3.13 10.94
CA ARG A 38 11.43 -3.05 11.28
C ARG A 38 11.65 -2.66 12.74
N LYS A 39 10.90 -1.68 13.26
CA LYS A 39 10.98 -1.28 14.67
C LYS A 39 10.58 -2.41 15.62
N ALA A 40 9.46 -3.10 15.35
CA ALA A 40 8.98 -4.20 16.17
C ALA A 40 9.95 -5.39 16.18
N VAL A 41 10.49 -5.76 15.01
CA VAL A 41 11.47 -6.84 14.86
C VAL A 41 12.77 -6.51 15.59
N ARG A 42 13.32 -5.30 15.40
CA ARG A 42 14.55 -4.85 16.07
C ARG A 42 14.43 -4.84 17.59
N ALA A 43 13.25 -4.47 18.12
CA ALA A 43 13.00 -4.46 19.56
C ALA A 43 12.96 -5.86 20.18
N ARG A 44 12.69 -6.91 19.38
CA ARG A 44 12.63 -8.31 19.85
C ARG A 44 13.95 -9.06 19.67
N GLY A 45 14.74 -8.75 18.64
CA GLY A 45 16.00 -9.42 18.37
C GLY A 45 15.79 -10.82 17.76
N HIS A 46 16.19 -11.87 18.49
CA HIS A 46 16.04 -13.26 18.03
C HIS A 46 14.63 -13.82 18.29
N PHE A 47 14.14 -14.63 17.36
CA PHE A 47 12.87 -15.36 17.52
C PHE A 47 13.14 -16.85 17.76
N PRO A 48 12.38 -17.50 18.65
CA PRO A 48 12.56 -18.93 18.97
C PRO A 48 12.05 -19.85 17.86
N ASN A 49 11.11 -19.40 17.02
CA ASN A 49 10.60 -20.10 15.84
C ASN A 49 9.91 -19.13 14.88
N GLU A 50 9.54 -19.62 13.70
CA GLU A 50 8.86 -18.84 12.66
C GLU A 50 7.49 -18.31 13.12
N ALA A 51 6.71 -19.11 13.85
CA ALA A 51 5.40 -18.69 14.36
C ALA A 51 5.49 -17.46 15.28
N ALA A 52 6.54 -17.38 16.10
CA ALA A 52 6.79 -16.22 16.97
C ALA A 52 7.15 -14.96 16.15
N ALA A 53 7.95 -15.12 15.08
CA ALA A 53 8.26 -14.03 14.16
C ALA A 53 6.99 -13.54 13.43
N LEU A 54 6.17 -14.46 12.92
CA LEU A 54 4.91 -14.14 12.26
C LEU A 54 3.95 -13.41 13.21
N LYS A 55 3.83 -13.86 14.46
CA LYS A 55 3.00 -13.19 15.48
C LYS A 55 3.50 -11.76 15.76
N CYS A 56 4.81 -11.54 15.78
CA CYS A 56 5.38 -10.21 15.96
C CYS A 56 5.00 -9.26 14.81
N VAL A 57 5.13 -9.72 13.55
CA VAL A 57 4.73 -8.94 12.37
C VAL A 57 3.22 -8.68 12.38
N TYR A 58 2.41 -9.69 12.67
CA TYR A 58 0.95 -9.56 12.78
C TYR A 58 0.56 -8.48 13.78
N MET A 59 1.10 -8.52 15.00
CA MET A 59 0.81 -7.52 16.03
C MET A 59 1.28 -6.11 15.62
N ALA A 60 2.42 -6.00 14.93
CA ALA A 60 2.92 -4.71 14.43
C ALA A 60 1.99 -4.09 13.37
N VAL A 61 1.42 -4.93 12.49
CA VAL A 61 0.45 -4.53 11.47
C VAL A 61 -0.90 -4.19 12.10
N MET A 62 -1.43 -5.04 12.98
CA MET A 62 -2.73 -4.77 13.63
C MET A 62 -2.69 -3.50 14.49
N GLY A 63 -1.55 -3.18 15.10
CA GLY A 63 -1.37 -1.93 15.83
C GLY A 63 -1.35 -0.67 14.95
N LEU A 64 -1.32 -0.77 13.61
CA LEU A 64 -1.38 0.39 12.70
C LEU A 64 -2.73 1.10 12.77
N ASP A 65 -3.79 0.33 12.89
CA ASP A 65 -5.16 0.83 12.94
C ASP A 65 -5.93 0.10 14.06
N PRO A 66 -5.59 0.35 15.34
CA PRO A 66 -6.16 -0.39 16.47
C PRO A 66 -7.66 -0.14 16.63
N THR A 67 -8.20 0.93 16.04
CA THR A 67 -9.62 1.29 16.09
C THR A 67 -10.36 0.99 14.79
N GLY A 68 -9.66 0.58 13.72
CA GLY A 68 -10.24 0.38 12.39
C GLY A 68 -10.73 1.67 11.71
N GLN A 69 -10.39 2.84 12.25
CA GLN A 69 -10.84 4.15 11.75
C GLN A 69 -9.75 4.89 10.98
N GLY A 70 -8.48 4.46 11.08
CA GLY A 70 -7.35 5.04 10.39
C GLY A 70 -7.55 5.07 8.88
N CYS A 71 -8.13 4.01 8.31
CA CYS A 71 -8.47 3.93 6.88
C CYS A 71 -9.31 5.11 6.37
N LYS A 72 -10.26 5.62 7.18
CA LYS A 72 -11.17 6.71 6.77
C LYS A 72 -10.42 8.00 6.45
N ARG A 73 -9.29 8.25 7.11
CA ARG A 73 -8.49 9.46 6.89
C ARG A 73 -7.72 9.42 5.57
N TRP A 74 -7.32 8.23 5.13
CA TRP A 74 -6.57 8.02 3.90
C TRP A 74 -7.47 7.93 2.67
N THR A 75 -8.65 7.32 2.77
CA THR A 75 -9.59 7.15 1.65
C THR A 75 -10.17 8.47 1.13
N MET A 76 -10.24 9.53 1.95
CA MET A 76 -10.68 10.85 1.47
C MET A 76 -9.82 11.41 0.33
N ARG A 77 -8.53 11.05 0.28
CA ARG A 77 -7.58 11.51 -0.76
C ARG A 77 -7.67 10.69 -2.06
N TRP A 78 -8.42 9.59 -2.05
CA TRP A 78 -8.50 8.66 -3.17
C TRP A 78 -9.58 9.02 -4.18
N LYS A 79 -10.49 9.97 -3.89
CA LYS A 79 -11.62 10.28 -4.77
C LYS A 79 -11.21 10.58 -6.23
N PRO A 80 -10.20 11.44 -6.51
CA PRO A 80 -9.78 11.69 -7.89
C PRO A 80 -9.20 10.44 -8.57
N ALA A 81 -8.37 9.68 -7.84
CA ALA A 81 -7.80 8.44 -8.35
C ALA A 81 -8.87 7.38 -8.64
N LEU A 82 -9.90 7.28 -7.78
CA LEU A 82 -11.02 6.36 -7.98
C LEU A 82 -11.84 6.70 -9.23
N GLN A 83 -12.06 7.99 -9.50
CA GLN A 83 -12.71 8.43 -10.75
C GLN A 83 -11.86 8.07 -11.98
N ALA A 84 -10.56 8.30 -11.91
CA ALA A 84 -9.64 7.91 -12.98
C ALA A 84 -9.60 6.39 -13.18
N PHE A 85 -9.67 5.61 -12.11
CA PHE A 85 -9.76 4.14 -12.19
C PHE A 85 -11.07 3.67 -12.84
N ASP A 86 -12.19 4.33 -12.53
CA ASP A 86 -13.49 3.98 -13.12
C ASP A 86 -13.50 4.21 -14.64
N ILE A 87 -12.88 5.30 -15.10
CA ILE A 87 -12.68 5.56 -16.54
C ILE A 87 -11.71 4.55 -17.17
N ALA A 88 -10.57 4.29 -16.53
CA ALA A 88 -9.54 3.40 -17.08
C ALA A 88 -9.96 1.93 -17.11
N PHE A 89 -10.88 1.54 -16.23
CA PHE A 89 -11.36 0.16 -16.07
C PHE A 89 -12.89 0.11 -16.02
N ASP A 90 -13.53 0.62 -17.06
CA ASP A 90 -14.99 0.64 -17.14
C ASP A 90 -15.61 -0.75 -16.88
N GLY A 91 -16.66 -0.77 -16.08
CA GLY A 91 -17.40 -1.97 -15.69
C GLY A 91 -16.73 -2.83 -14.63
N ARG A 92 -15.50 -2.52 -14.19
CA ARG A 92 -14.83 -3.25 -13.10
C ARG A 92 -15.10 -2.67 -11.71
N LEU A 93 -15.36 -1.37 -11.63
CA LEU A 93 -15.70 -0.69 -10.39
C LEU A 93 -17.21 -0.40 -10.35
N SER A 94 -17.83 -0.60 -9.20
CA SER A 94 -19.26 -0.33 -8.95
C SER A 94 -19.51 1.04 -8.33
N ILE A 95 -18.58 1.98 -8.47
CA ILE A 95 -18.65 3.28 -7.81
C ILE A 95 -19.75 4.11 -8.47
N GLY A 96 -20.91 4.19 -7.82
CA GLY A 96 -22.02 5.05 -8.25
C GLY A 96 -23.04 4.41 -9.20
N ARG A 97 -22.88 3.13 -9.59
CA ARG A 97 -23.95 2.34 -10.22
C ARG A 97 -24.79 1.66 -9.12
N ARG A 98 -25.70 2.42 -8.51
CA ARG A 98 -26.89 1.89 -7.83
C ARG A 98 -28.13 2.42 -8.53
#